data_AF-A0ABD5GWA1-F1
#
_entry.id   AF-A0ABD5GWA1-F1
#
_cell.length_a   1.000
_cell.length_b   1.000
_cell.length_c   1.000
_cell.angle_alpha   90.00
_cell.angle_beta   90.00
_cell.angle_gamma   90.00
#
_symmetry.space_group_name_H-M   'P 1'
#
loop_
_entity.id
_entity.type
_entity.pdbx_description
1 polymer ?
#
loop_
_entity_poly.entity_id
_entity_poly.type
_entity_poly.pdbx_seq_one_letter_code
_entity_poly.pdbx_strand_id
1 'polypeptide(L)'
;MKIFITDNDGNLIPVDGKSVVVELNSGGTIEIAEEYRRDDVPEGINLWGGREPSPSLSFEEIKARTEGLGVYPIAANALHVFPYKLSAKE
;
A
#
# COMPACT_ATOMS: atom_id res chain seq x y z
N MET A 1 6.53 -13.02 3.54
CA MET A 1 5.56 -12.98 2.43
C MET A 1 6.20 -13.54 1.15
N LYS A 2 5.41 -14.04 0.18
CA LYS A 2 5.87 -14.27 -1.21
C LYS A 2 5.04 -13.40 -2.14
N ILE A 3 5.69 -12.69 -3.06
CA ILE A 3 5.02 -11.76 -3.97
C ILE A 3 4.97 -12.38 -5.36
N PHE A 4 3.81 -12.29 -5.99
CA PHE A 4 3.62 -12.69 -7.39
C PHE A 4 2.93 -11.56 -8.14
N ILE A 5 3.32 -11.36 -9.40
CA ILE A 5 2.56 -10.56 -10.37
C ILE A 5 1.88 -11.50 -11.36
N THR A 6 0.70 -11.13 -11.83
CA THR A 6 -0.02 -11.91 -12.85
C THR A 6 0.36 -11.39 -14.23
N ASP A 7 0.76 -12.28 -15.14
CA ASP A 7 1.02 -11.92 -16.55
C ASP A 7 -0.28 -11.84 -17.38
N ASN A 8 -0.14 -11.54 -18.67
CA ASN A 8 -1.29 -11.41 -19.59
C ASN A 8 -2.08 -12.71 -19.78
N ASP A 9 -1.46 -13.87 -19.51
CA ASP A 9 -2.06 -15.19 -19.65
C ASP A 9 -2.64 -15.70 -18.32
N GLY A 10 -2.51 -14.92 -17.24
CA GLY A 10 -2.98 -15.29 -15.91
C GLY A 10 -1.98 -16.07 -15.07
N ASN A 11 -0.73 -16.26 -15.54
CA ASN A 11 0.28 -16.99 -14.78
C ASN A 11 0.87 -16.10 -13.69
N LEU A 12 1.24 -16.72 -12.56
CA LEU A 12 1.90 -16.04 -11.45
C LEU A 12 3.42 -16.05 -11.66
N ILE A 13 4.02 -14.86 -11.78
CA ILE A 13 5.47 -14.66 -11.85
C ILE A 13 5.97 -14.24 -10.46
N PRO A 14 6.88 -14.99 -9.83
CA PRO A 14 7.43 -14.62 -8.53
C PRO A 14 8.30 -13.37 -8.65
N VAL A 15 8.20 -12.50 -7.65
CA VAL A 15 9.04 -11.30 -7.51
C VAL A 15 9.84 -11.41 -6.23
N ASP A 16 11.15 -11.20 -6.33
CA ASP A 16 12.02 -11.08 -5.16
C ASP A 16 11.91 -9.67 -4.58
N GLY A 17 11.51 -9.58 -3.32
CA GLY A 17 11.24 -8.31 -2.67
C GLY A 17 10.44 -8.45 -1.38
N LYS A 18 10.39 -7.34 -0.63
CA LYS A 18 9.69 -7.24 0.66
C LYS A 18 8.33 -6.55 0.59
N SER A 19 8.10 -5.77 -0.46
CA SER A 19 6.88 -4.99 -0.67
C SER A 19 6.63 -4.78 -2.17
N VAL A 20 5.40 -4.41 -2.52
CA VAL A 20 5.00 -3.98 -3.87
C VAL A 20 4.62 -2.52 -3.80
N VAL A 21 5.15 -1.69 -4.69
CA VAL A 21 4.70 -0.31 -4.86
C VAL A 21 3.98 -0.20 -6.20
N VAL A 22 2.74 0.27 -6.15
CA VAL A 22 1.91 0.53 -7.33
C VAL A 22 1.85 2.04 -7.53
N GLU A 23 2.28 2.51 -8.69
CA GLU A 23 2.07 3.88 -9.14
C GLU A 23 0.76 3.95 -9.92
N LEU A 24 -0.13 4.84 -9.51
CA LEU A 24 -1.42 5.06 -10.16
C LEU A 24 -1.26 6.12 -11.25
N ASN A 25 -2.17 6.10 -12.23
CA ASN A 25 -2.20 7.13 -13.28
C ASN A 25 -2.42 8.57 -12.74
N SER A 26 -2.86 8.71 -11.48
CA SER A 26 -2.94 10.00 -10.79
C SER A 26 -1.59 10.53 -10.30
N GLY A 27 -0.52 9.74 -10.39
CA GLY A 27 0.80 10.02 -9.82
C GLY A 27 0.94 9.65 -8.34
N GLY A 28 -0.16 9.28 -7.66
CA GLY A 28 -0.12 8.77 -6.29
C GLY A 28 0.39 7.32 -6.26
N THR A 29 0.90 6.89 -5.11
CA THR A 29 1.39 5.51 -4.94
C THR A 29 0.65 4.78 -3.82
N ILE A 30 0.58 3.45 -3.92
CA ILE A 30 0.16 2.55 -2.85
C ILE A 30 1.25 1.51 -2.64
N GLU A 31 1.66 1.30 -1.40
CA GLU A 31 2.59 0.23 -1.03
C GLU A 31 1.86 -0.91 -0.30
N ILE A 32 2.07 -2.13 -0.78
CA ILE A 32 1.64 -3.38 -0.16
C ILE A 32 2.85 -3.97 0.56
N ALA A 33 2.78 -4.12 1.88
CA ALA A 33 3.89 -4.58 2.71
C ALA A 33 3.42 -5.58 3.76
N GLU A 34 4.37 -6.28 4.38
CA GLU A 34 4.07 -7.20 5.48
C GLU A 34 3.29 -6.49 6.60
N GLU A 35 2.41 -7.24 7.24
CA GLU A 35 1.67 -6.73 8.39
C GLU A 35 2.58 -6.54 9.60
N TYR A 36 2.21 -5.60 10.47
CA TYR A 36 2.72 -5.60 11.83
C TYR A 36 1.91 -6.60 12.65
N ARG A 37 2.50 -7.77 12.87
CA ARG A 37 1.83 -8.88 13.53
C ARG A 37 1.27 -8.46 14.89
N ARG A 38 0.00 -8.79 15.12
CA ARG A 38 -0.66 -8.69 16.42
C ARG A 38 -1.29 -10.03 16.77
N ASP A 39 -1.10 -10.47 17.99
CA ASP A 39 -1.57 -11.80 18.43
C ASP A 39 -3.11 -11.93 18.41
N ASP A 40 -3.83 -10.81 18.41
CA ASP A 40 -5.30 -10.74 18.41
C ASP A 40 -5.93 -10.60 17.01
N VAL A 41 -5.12 -10.51 15.95
CA VAL A 41 -5.59 -10.30 14.57
C VAL A 41 -5.07 -11.44 13.68
N PRO A 42 -5.92 -12.07 12.85
CA PRO A 42 -5.47 -13.05 11.87
C PRO A 42 -4.42 -12.46 10.92
N GLU A 43 -3.55 -13.33 10.41
CA GLU A 43 -2.53 -12.94 9.43
C GLU A 43 -3.15 -12.25 8.21
N GLY A 44 -2.60 -11.09 7.86
CA GLY A 44 -3.00 -10.27 6.74
C GLY A 44 -1.83 -9.51 6.11
N ILE A 45 -2.13 -8.33 5.58
CA ILE A 45 -1.19 -7.49 4.83
C ILE A 45 -1.51 -6.02 5.07
N ASN A 46 -0.48 -5.17 5.08
CA ASN A 46 -0.66 -3.73 5.20
C ASN A 46 -0.73 -3.07 3.82
N LEU A 47 -1.62 -2.07 3.72
CA LEU A 47 -1.66 -1.13 2.61
C LEU A 47 -1.26 0.24 3.14
N TRP A 48 -0.37 0.92 2.43
CA TRP A 48 0.10 2.27 2.75
C TRP A 48 -0.22 3.23 1.61
N GLY A 49 -0.72 4.41 1.95
CA GLY A 49 -0.83 5.52 1.02
C GLY A 49 0.56 6.11 0.84
N GLY A 50 1.03 6.19 -0.39
CA GLY A 50 2.41 6.50 -0.66
C GLY A 50 3.32 5.31 -0.33
N ARG A 51 4.18 5.48 0.68
CA ARG A 51 5.13 4.48 1.18
C ARG A 51 4.91 4.21 2.67
N GLU A 52 5.26 3.01 3.12
CA GLU A 52 5.39 2.70 4.56
C GLU A 52 6.34 3.74 5.21
N PRO A 53 5.99 4.35 6.35
CA PRO A 53 6.89 5.30 7.02
C PRO A 53 8.15 4.60 7.52
N SER A 54 9.34 5.10 7.17
CA SER A 54 10.60 4.55 7.65
C SER A 54 11.18 5.42 8.76
N PRO A 55 11.51 4.86 9.93
CA PRO A 55 12.14 5.61 11.02
C PRO A 55 13.56 6.07 10.69
N SER A 56 14.16 5.55 9.61
CA SER A 56 15.49 5.97 9.13
C SER A 56 15.48 7.31 8.38
N LEU A 57 14.30 7.88 8.11
CA LEU A 57 14.14 9.11 7.33
C LEU A 57 13.77 10.29 8.22
N SER A 58 14.04 11.50 7.72
CA SER A 58 13.57 12.72 8.38
C SER A 58 12.05 12.84 8.32
N PHE A 59 11.49 13.66 9.22
CA PHE A 59 10.05 13.93 9.26
C PHE A 59 9.53 14.49 7.92
N GLU A 60 10.27 15.40 7.28
CA GLU A 60 9.86 15.99 6.01
C GLU A 60 9.88 14.96 4.86
N GLU A 61 10.84 14.04 4.85
CA GLU A 61 10.88 12.95 3.86
C GLU A 61 9.73 11.96 4.07
N ILE A 62 9.43 11.61 5.33
CA ILE A 62 8.26 10.77 5.66
C ILE A 62 7.00 11.47 5.16
N LYS A 63 6.79 12.74 5.53
CA LYS A 63 5.62 13.52 5.13
C LYS A 63 5.48 13.65 3.61
N ALA A 64 6.58 13.81 2.88
CA ALA A 64 6.56 13.94 1.43
C ALA A 64 6.14 12.65 0.71
N ARG A 65 6.49 11.48 1.27
CA ARG A 65 6.28 10.17 0.64
C ARG A 65 5.08 9.40 1.18
N THR A 66 4.45 9.83 2.27
CA THR A 66 3.25 9.22 2.83
C THR A 66 2.00 9.98 2.40
N GLU A 67 0.91 9.25 2.20
CA GLU A 67 -0.40 9.79 1.89
C GLU A 67 -1.46 9.15 2.78
N GLY A 68 -2.60 9.81 2.95
CA GLY A 68 -3.77 9.18 3.55
C GLY A 68 -4.32 8.08 2.63
N LEU A 69 -5.05 7.12 3.21
CA LEU A 69 -5.72 6.06 2.45
C LEU A 69 -7.23 6.16 2.55
N GLY A 70 -7.87 6.36 1.42
CA GLY A 70 -9.31 6.20 1.31
C GLY A 70 -9.62 4.74 1.06
N VAL A 71 -10.56 4.19 1.84
CA VAL A 71 -10.92 2.77 1.78
C VAL A 71 -12.43 2.64 1.64
N TYR A 72 -12.87 2.01 0.56
CA TYR A 72 -14.29 1.72 0.31
C TYR A 72 -14.48 0.23 0.07
N PRO A 73 -15.25 -0.48 0.91
CA PRO A 73 -15.69 -1.83 0.60
C PRO A 73 -16.60 -1.81 -0.64
N ILE A 74 -16.25 -2.63 -1.63
CA ILE A 74 -17.03 -2.78 -2.88
C ILE A 74 -17.87 -4.04 -2.85
N ALA A 75 -17.37 -5.09 -2.20
CA ALA A 75 -18.05 -6.36 -1.99
C ALA A 75 -17.52 -7.03 -0.72
N ALA A 76 -18.11 -8.17 -0.34
CA ALA A 76 -17.65 -8.97 0.81
C ALA A 76 -16.17 -9.40 0.71
N ASN A 77 -15.61 -9.43 -0.50
CA ASN A 77 -14.24 -9.84 -0.79
C ASN A 77 -13.43 -8.78 -1.57
N ALA A 78 -13.88 -7.53 -1.64
CA ALA A 78 -13.23 -6.49 -2.45
C ALA A 78 -13.20 -5.14 -1.75
N LEU A 79 -12.03 -4.50 -1.77
CA LEU A 79 -11.81 -3.13 -1.31
C LEU A 79 -11.31 -2.27 -2.48
N HIS A 80 -11.88 -1.09 -2.65
CA HIS A 80 -11.29 -0.03 -3.46
C HIS A 80 -10.47 0.87 -2.53
N VAL A 81 -9.19 1.05 -2.87
CA VAL A 81 -8.22 1.80 -2.06
C VAL A 81 -7.53 2.82 -2.95
N PHE A 82 -7.40 4.05 -2.45
CA PHE A 82 -6.75 5.14 -3.17
C PHE A 82 -5.97 6.03 -2.21
N PRO A 83 -4.78 6.53 -2.61
CA PRO A 83 -4.05 7.51 -1.84
C PRO A 83 -4.70 8.88 -2.00
N TYR A 84 -4.67 9.68 -0.94
CA TYR A 84 -5.09 11.07 -1.00
C TYR A 84 -4.29 11.93 -0.03
N LYS A 85 -4.13 13.20 -0.40
CA LYS A 85 -3.66 14.24 0.50
C LYS A 85 -4.84 15.06 0.97
N LEU A 86 -5.00 15.20 2.28
CA LEU A 86 -5.90 16.22 2.82
C LEU A 86 -5.31 17.58 2.43
N SER A 87 -5.94 18.30 1.50
CA SER A 87 -5.69 19.72 1.40
C SER A 87 -6.20 20.36 2.68
N ALA A 88 -5.42 21.31 3.24
CA ALA A 88 -6.01 22.23 4.20
C ALA A 88 -7.20 22.88 3.49
N LYS A 89 -8.41 22.77 4.07
CA LYS A 89 -9.52 23.61 3.60
C LYS A 89 -9.05 25.05 3.74
N GLU A 90 -9.01 25.78 2.61
CA GLU A 90 -8.93 27.24 2.61
C GLU A 90 -10.17 27.85 3.28
#